data_AF-A0A4Z0CC42-F1
#
_entry.id   AF-A0A4Z0CC42-F1
#
_cell.length_a   1.000
_cell.length_b   1.000
_cell.length_c   1.000
_cell.angle_alpha   90.00
_cell.angle_beta   90.00
_cell.angle_gamma   90.00
#
_symmetry.space_group_name_H-M   'P 1'
#
loop_
_entity.id
_entity.type
_entity.pdbx_description
1 polymer ?
#
loop_
_entity_poly.entity_id
_entity_poly.type
_entity_poly.pdbx_seq_one_letter_code
_entity_poly.pdbx_strand_id
1 'polypeptide(L)'
;MDQDVPADFPQEFLSAVSGAQPKLAVYRTSDGRYIDESVGLRAERWGWCVDLLEQLVDYVHAHVVPMTPAAYTEKVCASVMRARFRQTRGISLAEADWLCMKLRERLQDQ
;
A
#
# COMPACT_ATOMS: atom_id res chain seq x y z
N MET A 1 -2.75 -15.70 -10.90
CA MET A 1 -3.10 -16.12 -9.53
C MET A 1 -3.98 -15.01 -8.99
N ASP A 2 -5.25 -15.30 -8.71
CA ASP A 2 -6.10 -14.38 -7.95
C ASP A 2 -5.46 -14.22 -6.57
N GLN A 3 -4.72 -13.14 -6.42
CA GLN A 3 -4.05 -12.80 -5.19
C GLN A 3 -5.12 -12.14 -4.33
N ASP A 4 -5.73 -12.90 -3.41
CA ASP A 4 -6.78 -12.38 -2.51
C ASP A 4 -6.20 -11.25 -1.67
N VAL A 5 -6.50 -10.02 -2.06
CA VAL A 5 -6.06 -8.83 -1.35
C VAL A 5 -6.71 -8.83 0.04
N PRO A 6 -5.92 -8.80 1.13
CA PRO A 6 -6.43 -8.83 2.50
C PRO A 6 -7.51 -7.78 2.76
N ALA A 7 -8.49 -8.11 3.60
CA ALA A 7 -9.60 -7.21 3.93
C ALA A 7 -9.14 -5.92 4.64
N ASP A 8 -7.99 -5.97 5.32
CA ASP A 8 -7.38 -4.83 6.01
C ASP A 8 -6.55 -3.93 5.09
N PHE A 9 -6.29 -4.33 3.83
CA PHE A 9 -5.64 -3.46 2.86
C PHE A 9 -6.59 -2.34 2.41
N PRO A 10 -6.13 -1.07 2.33
CA PRO A 10 -6.99 0.05 1.99
C PRO A 10 -7.81 -0.16 0.72
N GLN A 11 -9.06 0.25 0.76
CA GLN A 11 -9.91 0.39 -0.41
C GLN A 11 -10.02 1.89 -0.69
N GLU A 12 -9.42 2.36 -1.77
CA GLU A 12 -9.66 3.74 -2.19
C GLU A 12 -11.07 3.85 -2.73
N PHE A 13 -11.95 4.44 -1.92
CA PHE A 13 -13.18 5.00 -2.45
C PHE A 13 -12.77 6.24 -3.23
N LEU A 14 -12.91 6.19 -4.56
CA LEU A 14 -12.86 7.38 -5.40
C LEU A 14 -13.92 8.35 -4.87
N SER A 15 -13.48 9.36 -4.12
CA SER A 15 -14.33 10.44 -3.64
C SER A 15 -15.13 10.98 -4.83
N ALA A 16 -16.46 10.96 -4.72
CA ALA A 16 -17.36 11.38 -5.78
C ALA A 16 -16.90 12.73 -6.37
N VAL A 17 -16.46 12.71 -7.63
CA VAL A 17 -16.18 13.93 -8.38
C VAL A 17 -17.49 14.70 -8.48
N SER A 18 -17.54 15.92 -7.94
CA SER A 18 -18.72 16.78 -8.04
C SER A 18 -18.99 17.07 -9.52
N GLY A 19 -19.96 16.35 -10.09
CA GLY A 19 -20.24 16.36 -11.52
C GLY A 19 -21.35 15.39 -11.92
N ALA A 20 -22.56 15.59 -11.40
CA ALA A 20 -23.89 15.13 -11.88
C ALA A 20 -24.15 13.67 -12.33
N GLN A 21 -23.16 12.79 -12.48
CA GLN A 21 -23.33 11.38 -12.86
C GLN A 21 -22.20 10.56 -12.18
N PRO A 22 -22.51 9.55 -11.34
CA PRO A 22 -21.49 8.63 -10.87
C PRO A 22 -21.03 7.78 -12.05
N LYS A 23 -19.93 8.19 -12.69
CA LYS A 23 -19.25 7.38 -13.70
C LYS A 23 -18.52 6.26 -12.95
N LEU A 24 -19.16 5.10 -12.86
CA LEU A 24 -18.47 3.87 -12.45
C LEU A 24 -17.35 3.62 -13.45
N ALA A 25 -16.11 3.68 -12.99
CA ALA A 25 -14.94 3.35 -13.78
C ALA A 25 -14.87 1.82 -13.88
N VAL A 26 -15.59 1.24 -14.84
CA VAL A 26 -15.61 -0.22 -15.08
C VAL A 26 -14.98 -0.51 -16.45
N TYR A 27 -13.99 -1.39 -16.46
CA TYR A 27 -13.43 -1.94 -17.70
C TYR A 27 -14.03 -3.32 -17.98
N ARG A 28 -14.28 -3.60 -19.26
CA ARG A 28 -14.78 -4.90 -19.70
C ARG A 28 -13.61 -5.84 -19.92
N THR A 29 -13.57 -6.93 -19.18
CA THR A 29 -12.59 -7.99 -19.35
C THR A 29 -12.86 -8.82 -20.61
N SER A 30 -11.86 -9.57 -21.07
CA SER A 30 -11.94 -10.43 -22.26
C SER A 30 -12.96 -11.58 -22.13
N ASP A 31 -13.34 -11.96 -20.91
CA ASP A 31 -14.43 -12.90 -20.60
C ASP A 31 -15.81 -12.22 -20.45
N GLY A 32 -15.90 -10.91 -20.72
CA GLY A 32 -17.15 -10.16 -20.78
C GLY A 32 -17.70 -9.68 -19.44
N ARG A 33 -16.93 -9.77 -18.36
CA ARG A 33 -17.29 -9.23 -17.04
C ARG A 33 -16.90 -7.76 -16.93
N TYR A 34 -17.62 -7.02 -16.09
CA TYR A 34 -17.28 -5.64 -15.74
C TYR A 34 -16.56 -5.67 -14.40
N ILE A 35 -15.28 -5.35 -14.40
CA ILE A 35 -14.51 -5.20 -13.16
C ILE A 35 -14.38 -3.71 -12.89
N ASP A 36 -14.65 -3.32 -11.64
CA ASP A 36 -14.37 -1.98 -11.15
C ASP A 36 -12.86 -1.75 -11.26
N GLU A 37 -12.43 -0.72 -11.99
CA GLU A 37 -11.03 -0.35 -12.16
C GLU A 37 -10.32 -0.25 -10.80
N SER A 38 -11.05 0.12 -9.73
CA SER A 38 -10.52 0.15 -8.36
C SER A 38 -10.10 -1.22 -7.82
N VAL A 39 -10.71 -2.33 -8.24
CA VAL A 39 -10.38 -3.68 -7.74
C VAL A 39 -9.10 -4.21 -8.38
N GLY A 40 -8.95 -4.07 -9.70
CA GLY A 40 -7.72 -4.44 -10.41
C GLY A 40 -6.53 -3.61 -9.95
N LEU A 41 -6.73 -2.31 -9.77
CA LEU A 41 -5.72 -1.41 -9.23
C LEU A 41 -5.42 -1.69 -7.75
N ARG A 42 -6.42 -2.11 -6.95
CA ARG A 42 -6.20 -2.49 -5.53
C ARG A 42 -5.29 -3.71 -5.41
N ALA A 43 -5.46 -4.72 -6.26
CA ALA A 43 -4.59 -5.90 -6.26
C ALA A 43 -3.15 -5.56 -6.69
N GLU A 44 -3.00 -4.75 -7.75
CA GLU A 44 -1.68 -4.31 -8.20
C GLU A 44 -0.97 -3.44 -7.15
N ARG A 45 -1.68 -2.48 -6.55
CA ARG A 45 -1.15 -1.62 -5.49
C ARG A 45 -0.80 -2.40 -4.23
N TRP A 46 -1.63 -3.38 -3.86
CA TRP A 46 -1.32 -4.29 -2.77
C TRP A 46 -0.03 -5.07 -3.04
N GLY A 47 0.10 -5.66 -4.23
CA GLY A 47 1.31 -6.38 -4.61
C GLY A 47 2.58 -5.54 -4.41
N TRP A 48 2.56 -4.28 -4.84
CA TRP A 48 3.74 -3.43 -4.66
C TRP A 48 3.95 -2.99 -3.22
N CYS A 49 2.88 -2.78 -2.45
CA CYS A 49 3.01 -2.50 -1.03
C CYS A 49 3.65 -3.69 -0.30
N VAL A 50 3.33 -4.93 -0.69
CA VAL A 50 4.01 -6.12 -0.16
C VAL A 50 5.49 -6.12 -0.53
N ASP A 51 5.84 -5.87 -1.80
CA ASP A 51 7.25 -5.83 -2.23
C ASP A 51 8.04 -4.73 -1.50
N LEU A 52 7.43 -3.54 -1.32
CA LEU A 52 8.03 -2.44 -0.59
C LEU A 52 8.18 -2.78 0.90
N LEU A 53 7.20 -3.44 1.51
CA LEU A 53 7.27 -3.87 2.90
C LEU A 53 8.49 -4.77 3.14
N GLU A 54 8.72 -5.77 2.30
CA GLU A 54 9.86 -6.68 2.43
C GLU A 54 11.20 -5.92 2.25
N GLN A 55 11.28 -4.99 1.30
CA GLN A 55 12.46 -4.11 1.16
C GLN A 55 12.72 -3.25 2.40
N LEU A 56 11.66 -2.76 3.04
CA LEU A 56 11.78 -1.95 4.26
C LEU A 56 12.20 -2.79 5.46
N VAL A 57 11.72 -4.02 5.58
CA VAL A 57 12.15 -4.98 6.61
C VAL A 57 13.65 -5.25 6.48
N ASP A 58 14.11 -5.62 5.29
CA ASP A 58 15.53 -5.86 5.01
C ASP A 58 16.38 -4.62 5.31
N TYR A 59 15.89 -3.43 4.90
CA TYR A 59 16.56 -2.17 5.16
C TYR A 59 16.69 -1.88 6.66
N VAL A 60 15.61 -2.09 7.44
CA VAL A 60 15.63 -1.91 8.90
C VAL A 60 16.66 -2.84 9.53
N HIS A 61 16.64 -4.13 9.20
CA HIS A 61 17.60 -5.09 9.75
C HIS A 61 19.05 -4.73 9.43
N ALA A 62 19.33 -4.34 8.19
CA ALA A 62 20.67 -3.96 7.77
C ALA A 62 21.22 -2.71 8.47
N HIS A 63 20.35 -1.86 9.05
CA HIS A 63 20.73 -0.54 9.56
C HIS A 63 20.29 -0.26 11.00
N VAL A 64 19.73 -1.25 11.71
CA VAL A 64 19.22 -1.09 13.08
C VAL A 64 20.33 -0.69 14.06
N VAL A 65 21.59 -1.01 13.80
CA VAL A 65 22.73 -0.64 14.65
C VAL A 65 23.16 0.79 14.30
N PRO A 66 22.54 1.83 14.91
CA PRO A 66 22.84 2.14 16.31
C PRO A 66 21.62 2.46 17.22
N MET A 67 20.40 2.11 16.81
CA MET A 67 19.15 2.42 17.52
C MET A 67 18.38 1.15 17.93
N THR A 68 17.35 1.30 18.77
CA THR A 68 16.42 0.19 19.00
C THR A 68 15.60 -0.09 17.74
N PRO A 69 15.20 -1.35 17.48
CA PRO A 69 14.34 -1.69 16.35
C PRO A 69 13.11 -0.77 16.25
N ALA A 70 12.41 -0.56 17.37
CA ALA A 70 11.24 0.31 17.42
C ALA A 70 11.52 1.76 16.99
N ALA A 71 12.60 2.38 17.50
CA ALA A 71 12.94 3.76 17.13
C ALA A 71 13.35 3.88 15.65
N TYR A 72 14.02 2.86 15.12
CA TYR A 72 14.40 2.83 13.71
C TYR A 72 13.19 2.60 12.80
N THR A 73 12.25 1.74 13.19
CA THR A 73 10.96 1.53 12.51
C THR A 73 10.17 2.83 12.37
N GLU A 74 10.06 3.62 13.45
CA GLU A 74 9.36 4.91 13.37
C GLU A 74 10.05 5.90 12.43
N LYS A 75 11.39 5.91 12.41
CA LYS A 75 12.17 6.73 11.47
C LYS A 75 11.89 6.32 10.01
N VAL A 76 11.86 5.02 9.73
CA VAL A 76 11.53 4.47 8.41
C VAL A 76 10.09 4.84 8.02
N CYS A 77 9.14 4.68 8.94
CA CYS A 77 7.75 5.10 8.74
C CYS A 77 7.60 6.58 8.40
N ALA A 78 8.27 7.47 9.15
CA ALA A 78 8.28 8.89 8.84
C ALA A 78 8.90 9.18 7.45
N SER A 79 9.87 8.36 7.02
CA SER A 79 10.44 8.45 5.67
C SER A 79 9.42 8.04 4.60
N VAL A 80 8.77 6.90 4.75
CA VAL A 80 7.72 6.40 3.84
C VAL A 80 6.62 7.45 3.68
N MET A 81 6.12 7.99 4.80
CA MET A 81 5.10 9.03 4.80
C MET A 81 5.53 10.28 4.02
N ARG A 82 6.78 10.72 4.15
CA ARG A 82 7.29 11.90 3.43
C ARG A 82 7.58 11.61 1.95
N ALA A 83 8.03 10.41 1.63
CA ALA A 83 8.45 10.01 0.30
C ALA A 83 7.30 9.54 -0.60
N ARG A 84 6.10 9.31 -0.04
CA ARG A 84 4.94 8.75 -0.77
C ARG A 84 4.58 9.49 -2.06
N PHE A 85 4.77 10.81 -2.10
CA PHE A 85 4.50 11.65 -3.29
C PHE A 85 5.65 11.73 -4.29
N ARG A 86 6.85 11.27 -3.91
CA ARG A 86 8.08 11.38 -4.72
C ARG A 86 8.33 10.15 -5.59
N GLN A 87 7.63 9.06 -5.32
CA GLN A 87 7.72 7.83 -6.12
C GLN A 87 6.93 8.01 -7.42
N THR A 88 7.47 7.51 -8.53
CA THR A 88 6.87 7.59 -9.88
C THR A 88 5.45 7.02 -9.96
N ARG A 89 5.11 6.13 -9.03
CA ARG A 89 3.78 5.52 -8.96
C ARG A 89 3.03 5.78 -7.64
N GLY A 90 3.57 6.64 -6.77
CA GLY A 90 3.03 7.17 -5.50
C GLY A 90 1.99 6.33 -4.72
N ILE A 91 2.30 5.95 -3.48
CA ILE A 91 1.32 5.31 -2.58
C ILE A 91 0.44 6.34 -1.88
N SER A 92 -0.80 5.98 -1.57
CA SER A 92 -1.72 6.83 -0.84
C SER A 92 -1.34 6.96 0.63
N LEU A 93 -2.01 7.89 1.33
CA LEU A 93 -1.83 8.02 2.77
C LEU A 93 -2.26 6.74 3.51
N ALA A 94 -3.41 6.17 3.15
CA ALA A 94 -3.92 4.96 3.78
C ALA A 94 -3.01 3.75 3.54
N GLU A 95 -2.38 3.66 2.35
CA GLU A 95 -1.40 2.61 2.06
C GLU A 95 -0.10 2.79 2.81
N ALA A 96 0.38 4.03 2.93
CA ALA A 96 1.55 4.34 3.74
C ALA A 96 1.31 4.01 5.22
N ASP A 97 0.11 4.29 5.75
CA ASP A 97 -0.29 3.89 7.10
C ASP A 97 -0.34 2.36 7.24
N TRP A 98 -0.92 1.67 6.26
CA TRP A 98 -0.97 0.20 6.23
C TRP A 98 0.43 -0.42 6.21
N LEU A 99 1.34 0.10 5.37
CA LEU A 99 2.75 -0.34 5.34
C LEU A 99 3.42 -0.18 6.70
N CYS A 100 3.19 0.94 7.37
CA CYS A 100 3.75 1.21 8.68
C CYS A 100 3.21 0.30 9.77
N MET A 101 1.92 -0.03 9.72
CA MET A 101 1.32 -1.03 10.60
C MET A 101 1.97 -2.40 10.37
N LYS A 102 2.05 -2.87 9.12
CA LYS A 102 2.64 -4.19 8.79
C LYS A 102 4.13 -4.28 9.10
N LEU A 103 4.87 -3.20 8.90
CA LEU A 103 6.29 -3.13 9.25
C LEU A 103 6.51 -3.30 10.76
N ARG A 104 5.67 -2.68 11.59
CA ARG A 104 5.71 -2.87 13.05
C ARG A 104 5.39 -4.30 13.43
N GLU A 105 4.31 -4.87 12.89
CA GLU A 105 3.92 -6.27 13.14
C GLU A 105 5.08 -7.23 12.81
N ARG A 106 5.67 -7.10 11.61
CA ARG A 106 6.75 -7.99 11.17
C ARG A 106 8.04 -7.88 11.99
N LEU A 107 8.32 -6.70 12.54
CA LEU A 107 9.52 -6.49 13.36
C LEU A 107 9.28 -6.76 14.85
N GLN A 108 8.02 -6.98 15.28
CA GLN A 108 7.65 -7.38 16.64
C GLN A 108 7.53 -8.90 16.80
N ASP A 109 7.15 -9.61 15.74
CA ASP A 109 6.99 -11.08 15.74
C ASP A 109 8.33 -11.86 15.64
N GLN A 110 9.47 -11.19 15.81
CA GLN A 110 10.82 -11.76 15.76
C GLN A 110 11.64 -11.43 17.01
#